data_AF-A0A418WBQ3-F1
#
_entry.id   AF-A0A418WBQ3-F1
#
_cell.length_a   1.000
_cell.length_b   1.000
_cell.length_c   1.000
_cell.angle_alpha   90.00
_cell.angle_beta   90.00
_cell.angle_gamma   90.00
#
_symmetry.space_group_name_H-M   'P 1'
#
loop_
_entity.id
_entity.type
_entity.pdbx_description
1 polymer ?
#
loop_
_entity_poly.entity_id
_entity_poly.type
_entity_poly.pdbx_seq_one_letter_code
_entity_poly.pdbx_strand_id
1 'polypeptide(L)'
;MKRRYLVAPAAGIATWALVGWLLGPPDCQDGWNSPSIGSTGACSHHGGIDPTNDIAAIAGGVVVAGAVLFFAQGRGNREPGIPAGIREPLPCPKCGRPMDLKANERGPGFYWGCPDAPACTGTRDYDA
;
A
#
# COMPACT_ATOMS: atom_id res chain seq x y z
N MET A 1 -2.47 8.21 0.84
CA MET A 1 -1.29 7.92 -0.01
C MET A 1 0.05 8.38 0.57
N LYS A 2 0.21 9.58 1.16
CA LYS A 2 1.54 10.08 1.61
C LYS A 2 2.13 9.38 2.85
N ARG A 3 1.28 8.98 3.82
CA ARG A 3 1.75 8.44 5.12
C ARG A 3 2.55 7.13 4.98
N ARG A 4 2.21 6.25 4.02
CA ARG A 4 2.93 4.97 3.82
C ARG A 4 4.36 5.14 3.29
N TYR A 5 4.61 6.18 2.48
CA TYR A 5 5.95 6.48 1.97
C TYR A 5 6.87 7.06 3.05
N LEU A 6 6.30 7.54 4.17
CA LEU A 6 7.05 7.92 5.35
C LEU A 6 7.22 6.74 6.32
N VAL A 7 6.16 5.93 6.50
CA VAL A 7 6.16 4.79 7.43
C VAL A 7 7.04 3.63 6.93
N ALA A 8 7.06 3.36 5.62
CA ALA A 8 7.85 2.27 5.05
C ALA A 8 9.38 2.42 5.26
N PRO A 9 10.03 3.55 4.90
CA PRO A 9 11.45 3.73 5.16
C PRO A 9 11.74 3.77 6.67
N ALA A 10 10.88 4.38 7.49
CA ALA A 10 11.07 4.40 8.94
C ALA A 10 11.03 3.00 9.56
N ALA A 11 10.06 2.17 9.17
CA ALA A 11 9.95 0.77 9.63
C ALA A 11 11.12 -0.09 9.12
N GLY A 12 11.54 0.11 7.87
CA GLY A 12 12.70 -0.57 7.30
C GLY A 12 14.01 -0.24 8.03
N ILE A 13 14.28 1.05 8.27
CA ILE A 13 15.48 1.52 9.00
C ILE A 13 15.46 1.02 10.44
N ALA A 14 14.32 1.10 11.14
CA ALA A 14 14.20 0.60 12.50
C ALA A 14 14.45 -0.92 12.58
N THR A 15 13.95 -1.67 11.60
CA THR A 15 14.18 -3.13 11.53
C THR A 15 15.65 -3.44 11.24
N TRP A 16 16.28 -2.78 10.26
CA TRP A 16 17.70 -2.94 9.96
C TRP A 16 18.57 -2.68 11.20
N ALA A 17 18.33 -1.56 11.90
CA ALA A 17 19.07 -1.21 13.10
C ALA A 17 18.85 -2.21 14.25
N LEU A 18 17.61 -2.67 14.45
CA LEU A 18 17.29 -3.66 15.48
C LEU A 18 17.94 -5.02 15.18
N VAL A 19 17.89 -5.48 13.94
CA VAL A 19 18.50 -6.75 13.52
C VAL A 19 20.02 -6.66 13.63
N GLY A 20 20.64 -5.58 13.15
CA GLY A 20 22.08 -5.37 13.30
C GLY A 20 22.52 -5.33 14.77
N TRP A 21 21.76 -4.64 15.63
CA TRP A 21 22.03 -4.63 17.07
C TRP A 21 21.91 -6.03 17.70
N LEU A 22 20.92 -6.82 17.29
CA LEU A 22 20.69 -8.16 17.83
C LEU A 22 21.75 -9.18 17.36
N LEU A 23 22.21 -9.07 16.12
CA LEU A 23 23.20 -9.96 15.53
C LEU A 23 24.64 -9.61 15.93
N GLY A 24 24.86 -8.39 16.44
CA GLY A 24 26.15 -7.95 16.94
C GLY A 24 27.02 -7.27 15.87
N PRO A 25 28.23 -6.81 16.27
CA PRO A 25 29.15 -6.14 15.36
C PRO A 25 29.65 -7.10 14.26
N PRO A 26 30.15 -6.57 13.12
CA PRO A 26 30.77 -7.38 12.09
C PRO A 26 32.05 -8.04 12.60
N ASP A 27 32.23 -9.32 12.26
CA ASP A 27 33.44 -10.09 12.55
C ASP A 27 34.19 -10.42 11.24
N CYS A 28 35.43 -10.90 11.36
CA CYS A 28 36.14 -11.41 10.20
C CYS A 28 35.64 -12.82 9.79
N GLN A 29 35.96 -13.26 8.58
CA GLN A 29 35.47 -14.51 7.97
C GLN A 29 35.74 -15.76 8.82
N ASP A 30 36.80 -15.75 9.63
CA ASP A 30 37.21 -16.83 10.52
C ASP A 30 36.68 -16.68 11.96
N GLY A 31 35.84 -15.67 12.22
CA GLY A 31 35.28 -15.36 13.53
C GLY A 31 36.22 -14.55 14.43
N TRP A 32 37.36 -14.07 13.94
CA TRP A 32 38.22 -13.18 14.72
C TRP A 32 37.57 -11.79 14.90
N ASN A 33 37.40 -11.39 16.16
CA ASN A 33 36.91 -10.07 16.52
C ASN A 33 38.09 -9.10 16.66
N SER A 34 38.26 -8.22 15.67
CA SER A 34 39.35 -7.25 15.62
C SER A 34 39.12 -6.08 16.59
N PRO A 35 40.06 -5.73 17.47
CA PRO A 35 39.98 -4.50 18.28
C PRO A 35 39.95 -3.22 17.45
N SER A 36 40.36 -3.30 16.18
CA SER A 36 40.36 -2.21 15.20
C SER A 36 39.41 -2.49 14.04
N ILE A 37 38.30 -3.22 14.29
CA ILE A 37 37.26 -3.50 13.29
C ILE A 37 36.76 -2.18 12.67
N GLY A 38 36.69 -2.13 11.33
CA GLY A 38 36.34 -0.91 10.58
C GLY A 38 37.54 -0.08 10.10
N SER A 39 38.76 -0.42 10.50
CA SER A 39 39.99 0.12 9.88
C SER A 39 40.36 -0.66 8.62
N THR A 40 40.97 0.03 7.64
CA THR A 40 41.45 -0.61 6.41
C THR A 40 42.46 -1.71 6.75
N GLY A 41 42.20 -2.94 6.29
CA GLY A 41 43.11 -4.07 6.45
C GLY A 41 42.91 -4.91 7.71
N ALA A 42 41.95 -4.58 8.59
CA ALA A 42 41.69 -5.33 9.82
C ALA A 42 41.52 -6.83 9.57
N CYS A 43 40.71 -7.24 8.59
CA CYS A 43 40.47 -8.65 8.27
C CYS A 43 41.33 -9.19 7.11
N SER A 44 42.38 -8.49 6.67
CA SER A 44 43.16 -8.87 5.48
C SER A 44 43.82 -10.26 5.55
N HIS A 45 44.20 -10.68 6.75
CA HIS A 45 44.77 -12.01 7.02
C HIS A 45 43.70 -13.03 7.49
N HIS A 46 42.49 -12.56 7.76
CA HIS A 46 41.37 -13.33 8.32
C HIS A 46 40.31 -13.66 7.27
N GLY A 47 40.70 -13.68 5.98
CA GLY A 47 39.79 -13.96 4.87
C GLY A 47 38.84 -12.82 4.49
N GLY A 48 38.95 -11.66 5.13
CA GLY A 48 38.04 -10.52 4.92
C GLY A 48 36.92 -10.42 5.96
N ILE A 49 35.98 -9.51 5.73
CA ILE A 49 34.82 -9.28 6.59
C ILE A 49 33.75 -10.34 6.30
N ASP A 50 33.11 -10.89 7.33
CA ASP A 50 31.94 -11.76 7.17
C ASP A 50 30.67 -10.90 6.92
N PRO A 51 30.05 -10.99 5.72
CA PRO A 51 28.89 -10.16 5.39
C PRO A 51 27.56 -10.74 5.91
N THR A 52 27.56 -11.89 6.58
CA THR A 52 26.33 -12.63 6.91
C THR A 52 25.35 -11.79 7.74
N ASN A 53 25.83 -11.17 8.82
CA ASN A 53 25.00 -10.34 9.69
C ASN A 53 24.51 -9.06 8.99
N ASP A 54 25.38 -8.45 8.19
CA ASP A 54 25.05 -7.25 7.41
C ASP A 54 23.96 -7.54 6.36
N ILE A 55 24.10 -8.63 5.62
CA ILE A 55 23.12 -9.08 4.64
C ILE A 55 21.78 -9.37 5.32
N ALA A 56 21.80 -10.07 6.46
CA ALA A 56 20.59 -10.37 7.23
C ALA A 56 19.86 -9.11 7.71
N ALA A 57 20.60 -8.12 8.22
CA ALA A 57 20.04 -6.84 8.65
C ALA A 57 19.42 -6.07 7.47
N ILE A 58 20.13 -5.98 6.33
CA ILE A 58 19.65 -5.27 5.13
C ILE A 58 18.41 -5.96 4.56
N ALA A 59 18.46 -7.29 4.41
CA ALA A 59 17.34 -8.08 3.92
C ALA A 59 16.11 -7.89 4.81
N GLY A 60 16.28 -7.94 6.15
CA GLY A 60 15.20 -7.68 7.11
C GLY A 60 14.56 -6.30 6.90
N GLY A 61 15.36 -5.24 6.78
CA GLY A 61 14.87 -3.89 6.52
C GLY A 61 14.10 -3.75 5.20
N VAL A 62 14.62 -4.34 4.11
CA VAL A 62 13.98 -4.32 2.78
C VAL A 62 12.66 -5.09 2.79
N VAL A 63 12.62 -6.27 3.40
CA VAL A 63 11.41 -7.10 3.51
C VAL A 63 10.32 -6.36 4.27
N VAL A 64 10.64 -5.73 5.41
CA VAL A 64 9.65 -4.97 6.19
C VAL A 64 9.16 -3.74 5.43
N ALA A 65 10.06 -2.96 4.82
CA ALA A 65 9.67 -1.80 4.03
C ALA A 65 8.75 -2.20 2.85
N GLY A 66 9.09 -3.28 2.14
CA GLY A 66 8.29 -3.84 1.05
C GLY A 66 6.92 -4.33 1.53
N ALA A 67 6.86 -5.03 2.67
CA ALA A 67 5.62 -5.50 3.27
C ALA A 67 4.72 -4.32 3.69
N VAL A 68 5.27 -3.28 4.32
CA VAL A 68 4.53 -2.05 4.65
C VAL A 68 4.01 -1.40 3.37
N LEU A 69 4.85 -1.28 2.34
CA LEU A 69 4.42 -0.72 1.07
C LEU A 69 3.36 -1.57 0.39
N PHE A 70 3.31 -2.89 0.56
CA PHE A 70 2.34 -3.80 -0.08
C PHE A 70 1.01 -3.88 0.69
N PHE A 71 1.04 -4.10 2.00
CA PHE A 71 -0.15 -4.29 2.81
C PHE A 71 -0.79 -2.96 3.24
N ALA A 72 -0.01 -1.88 3.42
CA ALA A 72 -0.57 -0.55 3.65
C ALA A 72 -1.11 0.12 2.37
N GLN A 73 -1.16 -0.59 1.23
CA GLN A 73 -1.92 -0.16 0.06
C GLN A 73 -3.42 -0.40 0.17
N GLY A 74 -3.91 -0.80 1.36
CA GLY A 74 -5.31 -1.06 1.69
C GLY A 74 -6.28 -0.47 0.68
N ARG A 75 -6.97 -1.38 -0.03
CA ARG A 75 -8.03 -1.14 -1.02
C ARG A 75 -8.78 0.14 -0.66
N GLY A 76 -8.39 1.26 -1.27
CA GLY A 76 -9.15 2.49 -1.11
C GLY A 76 -10.58 2.20 -1.51
N ASN A 77 -11.54 2.73 -0.78
CA ASN A 77 -12.92 2.79 -1.24
C ASN A 77 -12.84 3.32 -2.67
N ARG A 78 -13.12 2.46 -3.67
CA ARG A 78 -13.37 2.96 -5.01
C ARG A 78 -14.64 3.77 -4.81
N GLU A 79 -14.50 5.09 -4.72
CA GLU A 79 -15.60 5.96 -5.09
C GLU A 79 -16.07 5.39 -6.43
N PRO A 80 -17.31 4.88 -6.52
CA PRO A 80 -17.78 4.35 -7.78
C PRO A 80 -17.62 5.52 -8.75
N GLY A 81 -16.67 5.40 -9.68
CA GLY A 81 -16.38 6.48 -10.61
C GLY A 81 -17.66 6.69 -11.40
N ILE A 82 -18.19 7.91 -11.43
CA ILE A 82 -19.35 8.22 -12.26
C ILE A 82 -18.96 7.77 -13.68
N PRO A 83 -19.66 6.77 -14.23
CA PRO A 83 -19.26 6.17 -15.49
C PRO A 83 -19.32 7.23 -16.59
N ALA A 84 -18.19 7.44 -17.27
CA ALA A 84 -17.98 8.50 -18.27
C ALA A 84 -18.81 8.34 -19.56
N GLY A 85 -19.84 7.48 -19.55
CA GLY A 85 -20.54 6.99 -20.72
C GLY A 85 -21.98 7.45 -20.91
N ILE A 86 -22.66 8.01 -19.90
CA ILE A 86 -24.07 8.39 -20.08
C ILE A 86 -24.20 9.89 -20.28
N ARG A 87 -24.39 10.28 -21.55
CA ARG A 87 -24.48 11.67 -21.97
C ARG A 87 -25.90 12.23 -21.92
N GLU A 88 -26.92 11.37 -21.84
CA GLU A 88 -28.32 11.79 -21.85
C GLU A 88 -29.15 11.02 -20.80
N PRO A 89 -29.89 11.72 -19.92
CA PRO A 89 -30.71 11.09 -18.90
C PRO A 89 -31.91 10.36 -19.51
N LEU A 90 -32.05 9.07 -19.20
CA LEU A 90 -33.17 8.23 -19.62
C LEU A 90 -34.51 8.79 -19.09
N PRO A 91 -35.62 8.68 -19.86
CA PRO A 91 -36.93 9.07 -19.37
C PRO A 91 -37.45 8.07 -18.32
N CYS A 92 -38.06 8.61 -17.28
CA CYS A 92 -38.68 7.85 -16.21
C CYS A 92 -39.88 7.02 -16.73
N PRO A 93 -39.95 5.71 -16.45
CA PRO A 93 -41.04 4.86 -16.95
C PRO A 93 -42.41 5.19 -16.35
N LYS A 94 -42.46 5.96 -15.26
CA LYS A 94 -43.71 6.34 -14.59
C LYS A 94 -44.25 7.72 -14.99
N CYS A 95 -43.36 8.68 -15.23
CA CYS A 95 -43.76 10.09 -15.46
C CYS A 95 -43.06 10.77 -16.65
N GLY A 96 -42.17 10.07 -17.36
CA GLY A 96 -41.49 10.58 -18.56
C GLY A 96 -40.35 11.58 -18.32
N ARG A 97 -40.16 12.09 -17.10
CA ARG A 97 -39.09 13.06 -16.78
C ARG A 97 -37.68 12.46 -16.87
N PRO A 98 -36.66 13.28 -17.17
CA PRO A 98 -35.27 12.84 -17.16
C PRO A 98 -34.89 12.36 -15.75
N MET A 99 -34.21 11.21 -15.69
CA MET A 99 -33.79 10.59 -14.43
C MET A 99 -32.39 11.07 -14.01
N ASP A 100 -32.15 11.08 -12.70
CA ASP A 100 -30.85 11.36 -12.11
C ASP A 100 -30.10 10.07 -11.78
N LEU A 101 -28.77 10.10 -11.92
CA LEU A 101 -27.91 9.01 -11.49
C LEU A 101 -27.69 9.08 -9.97
N LYS A 102 -28.09 8.02 -9.26
CA LYS A 102 -27.97 7.93 -7.80
C LYS A 102 -27.07 6.76 -7.42
N ALA A 103 -26.26 6.94 -6.37
CA ALA A 103 -25.45 5.86 -5.80
C ALA A 103 -26.34 4.88 -5.04
N ASN A 104 -26.06 3.58 -5.15
CA ASN A 104 -26.76 2.59 -4.37
C ASN A 104 -26.32 2.66 -2.89
N GLU A 105 -27.27 2.88 -1.98
CA GLU A 105 -26.98 2.94 -0.54
C GLU A 105 -26.67 1.55 0.05
N ARG A 106 -27.14 0.47 -0.59
CA ARG A 106 -27.07 -0.90 -0.08
C ARG A 106 -25.91 -1.72 -0.65
N GLY A 107 -25.15 -1.17 -1.60
CA GLY A 107 -24.10 -1.91 -2.28
C GLY A 107 -23.34 -1.08 -3.30
N PRO A 108 -22.37 -1.68 -4.01
CA PRO A 108 -21.64 -1.01 -5.05
C PRO A 108 -22.54 -0.71 -6.26
N GLY A 109 -22.26 0.40 -6.94
CA GLY A 109 -22.90 0.76 -8.21
C GLY A 109 -23.86 1.94 -8.12
N PHE A 110 -24.53 2.18 -9.23
CA PHE A 110 -25.46 3.27 -9.42
C PHE A 110 -26.82 2.74 -9.89
N TYR A 111 -27.84 3.60 -9.83
CA TYR A 111 -29.14 3.37 -10.43
C TYR A 111 -29.72 4.70 -10.93
N TRP A 112 -30.67 4.61 -11.86
CA TRP A 112 -31.43 5.77 -12.31
C TRP A 112 -32.62 5.98 -11.40
N GLY A 113 -32.74 7.16 -10.80
CA GLY A 113 -33.87 7.53 -9.94
C GLY A 113 -34.59 8.77 -10.45
N CYS A 114 -35.92 8.79 -10.34
CA CYS A 114 -36.70 9.99 -10.63
C CYS A 114 -36.30 11.14 -9.67
N PRO A 115 -36.13 12.38 -10.17
CA PRO A 115 -35.81 13.54 -9.33
C PRO A 115 -36.93 13.84 -8.31
N ASP A 116 -38.18 13.59 -8.71
CA ASP A 116 -39.39 13.85 -7.92
C ASP A 116 -39.72 12.84 -6.81
N ALA A 117 -38.75 12.10 -6.31
CA ALA A 117 -38.98 11.31 -5.10
C ALA A 117 -39.28 12.25 -3.91
N PRO A 118 -40.26 11.93 -3.02
CA PRO A 118 -41.04 10.69 -2.94
C PRO A 118 -42.32 10.65 -3.79
N ALA A 119 -42.69 11.75 -4.45
CA ALA A 119 -43.91 11.83 -5.26
C ALA A 119 -43.90 10.90 -6.49
N CYS A 120 -42.71 10.58 -7.03
CA CYS A 120 -42.53 9.59 -8.08
C CYS A 120 -41.40 8.62 -7.75
N THR A 121 -41.73 7.34 -7.60
CA THR A 121 -40.79 6.24 -7.27
C THR A 121 -40.30 5.49 -8.51
N GLY A 122 -40.15 6.19 -9.63
CA GLY A 122 -39.61 5.59 -10.85
C GLY A 122 -38.11 5.33 -10.71
N THR A 123 -37.70 4.09 -10.94
CA THR A 123 -36.30 3.67 -10.91
C THR A 123 -35.99 2.78 -12.11
N ARG A 124 -34.73 2.77 -12.55
CA ARG A 124 -34.20 1.82 -13.54
C ARG A 124 -32.79 1.38 -13.13
N ASP A 125 -32.40 0.19 -13.56
CA ASP A 125 -31.04 -0.28 -13.39
C ASP A 125 -30.08 0.55 -14.25
N TYR A 126 -28.85 0.69 -13.78
CA TYR A 126 -27.85 1.51 -14.46
C TYR A 126 -27.44 0.95 -15.84
N ASP A 127 -27.46 -0.38 -16.01
CA ASP A 127 -27.04 -1.10 -17.22
C ASP A 127 -28.19 -1.40 -18.22
N ALA A 128 -29.40 -0.87 -17.99
CA ALA A 128 -30.63 -1.24 -18.71
C ALA A 128 -31.01 -0.33 -19.88
#